data_AF-A0A2S0LIB0-F1
#
_entry.id   AF-A0A2S0LIB0-F1
#
_cell.length_a   1.000
_cell.length_b   1.000
_cell.length_c   1.000
_cell.angle_alpha   90.00
_cell.angle_beta   90.00
_cell.angle_gamma   90.00
#
_symmetry.space_group_name_H-M   'P 1'
#
loop_
_entity.id
_entity.type
_entity.pdbx_description
1 polymer ?
#
loop_
_entity_poly.entity_id
_entity_poly.type
_entity_poly.pdbx_seq_one_letter_code
_entity_poly.pdbx_strand_id
1 'polypeptide(L)'
;MFNMSILDRIEEDIKEFLNKELEEEGRVFLNEWDFQMSLSLFLTHIKGYKVHLEYVVPLNFLGKKNNKEYPFANKENINIDIVIEKEGLFYLIELKYKTQRATIKFERFGEINCVSLKDQSRIPMSKYDFWKDVARLEFLKESFEKVKGGLCIFLTNNETYTKGDKGISEKFTMEKGEPHSGELKFKEGELKEKNPAFSLSKDYQIEKWHELTNEETKIAFHYCIVRVD
;
A
#
# COMPACT_ATOMS: atom_id res chain seq x y z
N MET A 1 -17.17 -25.75 3.53
CA MET A 1 -15.88 -25.05 3.74
C MET A 1 -15.56 -24.28 2.47
N PHE A 2 -15.65 -22.95 2.50
CA PHE A 2 -15.12 -22.16 1.39
C PHE A 2 -13.60 -22.27 1.42
N ASN A 3 -13.00 -22.76 0.33
CA ASN A 3 -11.55 -22.85 0.23
C ASN A 3 -11.03 -21.42 0.01
N MET A 4 -10.36 -20.85 1.00
CA MET A 4 -9.76 -19.52 0.88
C MET A 4 -8.75 -19.48 -0.26
N SER A 5 -8.79 -18.42 -1.07
CA SER A 5 -7.81 -18.18 -2.12
C SER A 5 -6.42 -17.93 -1.53
N ILE A 6 -5.38 -18.02 -2.37
CA ILE A 6 -4.01 -17.69 -1.94
C ILE A 6 -3.91 -16.21 -1.54
N LEU A 7 -4.63 -15.31 -2.22
CA LEU A 7 -4.62 -13.89 -1.90
C LEU A 7 -5.29 -13.61 -0.55
N ASP A 8 -6.36 -14.34 -0.22
CA ASP A 8 -6.99 -14.28 1.12
C ASP A 8 -5.98 -14.62 2.22
N ARG A 9 -5.20 -15.70 2.02
CA ARG A 9 -4.18 -16.12 2.99
C ARG A 9 -3.07 -15.09 3.14
N ILE A 10 -2.61 -14.52 2.03
CA ILE A 10 -1.60 -13.46 2.04
C ILE A 10 -2.11 -12.24 2.82
N GLU A 11 -3.37 -11.85 2.62
CA GLU A 11 -3.99 -10.74 3.36
C GLU A 11 -4.11 -11.03 4.86
N GLU A 12 -4.50 -12.25 5.24
CA GLU A 12 -4.54 -12.68 6.65
C GLU A 12 -3.14 -12.70 7.29
N ASP A 13 -2.14 -13.20 6.58
CA ASP A 13 -0.75 -13.20 7.05
C ASP A 13 -0.21 -11.77 7.26
N ILE A 14 -0.60 -10.82 6.41
CA ILE A 14 -0.26 -9.40 6.57
C ILE A 14 -0.95 -8.80 7.80
N LYS A 15 -2.22 -9.13 8.04
CA LYS A 15 -2.94 -8.68 9.24
C LYS A 15 -2.31 -9.24 10.51
N GLU A 16 -1.93 -10.51 10.50
CA GLU A 16 -1.19 -11.16 11.60
C GLU A 16 0.14 -10.43 11.86
N PHE A 17 0.92 -10.14 10.81
CA PHE A 17 2.17 -9.40 10.93
C PHE A 17 1.97 -8.02 11.57
N LEU A 18 0.99 -7.25 11.09
CA LEU A 18 0.70 -5.91 11.60
C LEU A 18 0.26 -5.95 13.07
N ASN A 19 -0.60 -6.90 13.44
CA ASN A 19 -1.05 -7.10 14.82
C ASN A 19 0.14 -7.39 15.74
N LYS A 20 0.95 -8.38 15.35
CA LYS A 20 2.12 -8.79 16.13
C LYS A 20 3.10 -7.65 16.31
N GLU A 21 3.53 -7.02 15.22
CA GLU A 21 4.59 -6.01 15.31
C GLU A 21 4.11 -4.72 15.99
N LEU A 22 2.92 -4.21 15.66
CA LEU A 22 2.50 -2.89 16.14
C LEU A 22 1.82 -2.92 17.52
N GLU A 23 1.05 -3.98 17.81
CA GLU A 23 0.29 -4.09 19.05
C GLU A 23 0.99 -4.97 20.09
N GLU A 24 1.37 -6.21 19.73
CA GLU A 24 1.95 -7.16 20.69
C GLU A 24 3.40 -6.81 21.07
N GLU A 25 4.23 -6.49 20.07
CA GLU A 25 5.67 -6.20 20.25
C GLU A 25 5.95 -4.70 20.41
N GLY A 26 4.93 -3.84 20.32
CA GLY A 26 5.10 -2.40 20.49
C GLY A 26 6.08 -1.75 19.49
N ARG A 27 6.28 -2.34 18.32
CA ARG A 27 7.18 -1.81 17.30
C ARG A 27 6.62 -0.53 16.67
N VAL A 28 7.54 0.39 16.34
CA VAL A 28 7.28 1.53 15.46
C VAL A 28 8.26 1.46 14.29
N PHE A 29 7.74 1.31 13.07
CA PHE A 29 8.54 1.40 11.86
C PHE A 29 9.03 2.84 11.66
N LEU A 30 10.27 3.02 11.20
CA LEU A 30 10.83 4.35 11.01
C LEU A 30 10.42 5.01 9.69
N ASN A 31 10.13 4.20 8.67
CA ASN A 31 9.78 4.62 7.32
C ASN A 31 9.21 3.43 6.51
N GLU A 32 8.77 3.71 5.29
CA GLU A 32 8.18 2.72 4.37
C GLU A 32 9.14 1.55 4.06
N TRP A 33 10.46 1.78 4.02
CA TRP A 33 11.46 0.74 3.76
C TRP A 33 11.66 -0.20 4.96
N ASP A 34 11.67 0.33 6.18
CA ASP A 34 11.72 -0.47 7.41
C ASP A 34 10.48 -1.40 7.50
N PHE A 35 9.30 -0.86 7.17
CA PHE A 35 8.07 -1.65 7.06
C PHE A 35 8.18 -2.72 5.97
N GLN A 36 8.57 -2.35 4.75
CA GLN A 36 8.72 -3.27 3.61
C GLN A 36 9.69 -4.43 3.91
N MET A 37 10.87 -4.12 4.45
CA MET A 37 11.86 -5.12 4.81
C MET A 37 11.34 -6.10 5.87
N SER A 38 10.69 -5.58 6.89
CA SER A 38 10.17 -6.38 8.00
C SER A 38 9.05 -7.31 7.57
N LEU A 39 8.09 -6.79 6.80
CA LEU A 39 7.01 -7.58 6.24
C LEU A 39 7.56 -8.67 5.31
N SER A 40 8.56 -8.35 4.49
CA SER A 40 9.14 -9.31 3.54
C SER A 40 9.90 -10.44 4.25
N LEU A 41 10.63 -10.14 5.32
CA LEU A 41 11.28 -11.14 6.16
C LEU A 41 10.25 -12.06 6.82
N PHE A 42 9.14 -11.51 7.32
CA PHE A 42 8.04 -12.30 7.88
C PHE A 42 7.43 -13.23 6.81
N LEU A 43 7.05 -12.69 5.67
CA LEU A 43 6.46 -13.46 4.58
C LEU A 43 7.39 -14.57 4.07
N THR A 44 8.70 -14.31 4.02
CA THR A 44 9.69 -15.28 3.54
C THR A 44 10.02 -16.34 4.59
N HIS A 45 10.41 -15.94 5.79
CA HIS A 45 11.01 -16.82 6.78
C HIS A 45 10.00 -17.43 7.75
N ILE A 46 8.90 -16.73 8.03
CA ILE A 46 7.85 -17.21 8.93
C ILE A 46 6.75 -17.91 8.14
N LYS A 47 6.33 -17.34 7.01
CA LYS A 47 5.24 -17.89 6.17
C LYS A 47 5.72 -18.77 5.01
N GLY A 48 7.00 -18.73 4.68
CA GLY A 48 7.58 -19.61 3.65
C GLY A 48 7.22 -19.22 2.22
N TYR A 49 6.79 -17.98 1.97
CA TYR A 49 6.53 -17.50 0.61
C TYR A 49 7.85 -17.27 -0.15
N LYS A 50 7.83 -17.49 -1.46
CA LYS A 50 8.89 -17.00 -2.35
C LYS A 50 8.61 -15.53 -2.64
N VAL A 51 9.37 -14.65 -1.99
CA VAL A 51 9.20 -13.19 -2.07
C VAL A 51 10.27 -12.58 -2.98
N HIS A 52 9.86 -11.66 -3.83
CA HIS A 52 10.74 -10.76 -4.58
C HIS A 52 10.50 -9.32 -4.12
N LEU A 53 11.57 -8.61 -3.79
CA LEU A 53 11.54 -7.22 -3.36
C LEU A 53 11.84 -6.27 -4.51
N GLU A 54 11.23 -5.08 -4.50
CA GLU A 54 11.48 -4.02 -5.49
C GLU A 54 11.41 -4.57 -6.93
N TYR A 55 10.33 -5.32 -7.21
CA TYR A 55 10.19 -6.09 -8.44
C TYR A 55 10.00 -5.15 -9.63
N VAL A 56 11.00 -5.12 -10.50
CA VAL A 56 11.03 -4.25 -11.69
C VAL A 56 10.36 -4.96 -12.87
N VAL A 57 9.34 -4.33 -13.44
CA VAL A 57 8.69 -4.73 -14.69
C VAL A 57 9.01 -3.70 -15.77
N PRO A 58 9.95 -4.00 -16.68
CA PRO A 58 10.28 -3.08 -17.77
C PRO A 58 9.10 -2.92 -18.74
N LEU A 59 8.85 -1.69 -19.20
CA LEU A 59 7.68 -1.39 -20.04
C LEU A 59 7.69 -2.14 -21.38
N ASN A 60 8.86 -2.56 -21.86
CA ASN A 60 8.95 -3.39 -23.07
C ASN A 60 8.31 -4.78 -22.92
N PHE A 61 8.11 -5.28 -21.68
CA PHE A 61 7.32 -6.49 -21.42
C PHE A 61 5.82 -6.29 -21.65
N LEU A 62 5.35 -5.03 -21.64
CA LEU A 62 3.95 -4.67 -21.91
C LEU A 62 3.71 -4.45 -23.41
N GLY A 63 4.71 -3.90 -24.10
CA GLY A 63 4.63 -3.26 -25.42
C GLY A 63 4.26 -4.10 -26.65
N LYS A 64 3.72 -5.31 -26.51
CA LYS A 64 3.15 -6.09 -27.64
C LYS A 64 1.93 -6.94 -27.31
N LYS A 65 1.53 -7.06 -26.03
CA LYS A 65 0.52 -8.05 -25.65
C LYS A 65 -0.92 -7.59 -25.82
N ASN A 66 -1.23 -6.31 -25.57
CA ASN A 66 -2.63 -5.89 -25.37
C ASN A 66 -3.06 -4.56 -26.04
N ASN A 67 -2.24 -3.90 -26.87
CA ASN A 67 -2.48 -2.52 -27.35
C ASN A 67 -2.80 -1.50 -26.23
N LYS A 68 -2.55 -1.85 -24.96
CA LYS A 68 -2.75 -0.98 -23.80
C LYS A 68 -1.46 -0.24 -23.54
N GLU A 69 -1.52 1.08 -23.65
CA GLU A 69 -0.44 1.96 -23.23
C GLU A 69 -0.43 2.06 -21.70
N TYR A 70 0.75 2.07 -21.11
CA TYR A 70 0.88 2.22 -19.66
C TYR A 70 0.41 3.62 -19.25
N PRO A 71 -0.62 3.75 -18.39
CA PRO A 71 -1.28 5.04 -18.15
C PRO A 71 -0.45 6.04 -17.33
N PHE A 72 0.67 5.60 -16.75
CA PHE A 72 1.55 6.43 -15.92
C PHE A 72 2.88 6.69 -16.62
N ALA A 73 2.85 7.38 -17.76
CA ALA A 73 4.04 7.72 -18.53
C ALA A 73 5.01 8.59 -17.70
N ASN A 74 6.31 8.24 -17.75
CA ASN A 74 7.53 8.96 -17.29
C ASN A 74 8.63 8.03 -16.72
N LYS A 75 8.46 6.70 -16.78
CA LYS A 75 9.48 5.74 -16.33
C LYS A 75 9.62 4.60 -17.34
N GLU A 76 10.83 4.06 -17.49
CA GLU A 76 11.10 2.87 -18.32
C GLU A 76 10.59 1.58 -17.68
N ASN A 77 10.28 1.61 -16.39
CA ASN A 77 9.86 0.46 -15.60
C ASN A 77 8.71 0.79 -14.63
N ILE A 78 7.94 -0.24 -14.29
CA ILE A 78 7.03 -0.26 -13.15
C ILE A 78 7.74 -1.00 -12.02
N ASN A 79 7.83 -0.40 -10.83
CA ASN A 79 8.39 -1.04 -9.65
C ASN A 79 7.25 -1.40 -8.72
N ILE A 80 7.31 -2.60 -8.15
CA ILE A 80 6.33 -3.14 -7.19
C ILE A 80 7.08 -3.45 -5.92
N ASP A 81 6.60 -2.96 -4.77
CA ASP A 81 7.31 -3.09 -3.50
C ASP A 81 7.63 -4.55 -3.17
N ILE A 82 6.62 -5.44 -3.25
CA ILE A 82 6.76 -6.86 -2.94
C ILE A 82 5.96 -7.70 -3.94
N VAL A 83 6.54 -8.80 -4.43
CA VAL A 83 5.85 -9.81 -5.24
C VAL A 83 6.01 -11.19 -4.62
N ILE A 84 4.89 -11.86 -4.37
CA ILE A 84 4.87 -13.26 -3.93
C ILE A 84 4.67 -14.15 -5.15
N GLU A 85 5.55 -15.13 -5.32
CA GLU A 85 5.41 -16.19 -6.32
C GLU A 85 4.99 -17.49 -5.64
N LYS A 86 3.90 -18.10 -6.12
CA LYS A 86 3.43 -19.39 -5.63
C LYS A 86 2.87 -20.21 -6.78
N GLU A 87 3.38 -21.42 -6.97
CA GLU A 87 2.91 -22.35 -8.01
C GLU A 87 2.93 -21.73 -9.43
N GLY A 88 3.89 -20.84 -9.69
CA GLY A 88 4.01 -20.12 -10.96
C GLY A 88 3.00 -18.98 -11.16
N LEU A 89 2.23 -18.64 -10.12
CA LEU A 89 1.33 -17.49 -10.04
C LEU A 89 1.97 -16.37 -9.22
N PHE A 90 1.60 -15.13 -9.50
CA PHE A 90 2.17 -13.94 -8.89
C PHE A 90 1.09 -13.09 -8.20
N TYR A 91 1.41 -12.63 -7.00
CA TYR A 91 0.57 -11.78 -6.16
C TYR A 91 1.36 -10.54 -5.77
N LEU A 92 0.80 -9.37 -6.07
CA LEU A 92 1.51 -8.09 -5.97
C LEU A 92 1.13 -7.41 -4.65
N ILE A 93 2.07 -6.72 -4.02
CA ILE A 93 1.81 -5.93 -2.81
C ILE A 93 2.49 -4.57 -2.97
N GLU A 94 1.72 -3.51 -2.78
CA GLU A 94 2.19 -2.13 -2.74
C GLU A 94 1.95 -1.57 -1.33
N LEU A 95 2.94 -0.87 -0.79
CA LEU A 95 2.92 -0.36 0.57
C LEU A 95 2.91 1.15 0.56
N LYS A 96 2.13 1.74 1.46
CA LYS A 96 2.22 3.14 1.81
C LYS A 96 2.27 3.26 3.31
N TYR A 97 3.37 3.78 3.85
CA TYR A 97 3.49 4.13 5.25
C TYR A 97 3.64 5.64 5.38
N LYS A 98 2.64 6.29 5.98
CA LYS A 98 2.60 7.75 6.12
C LYS A 98 2.49 8.11 7.59
N THR A 99 3.43 8.90 8.07
CA THR A 99 3.56 9.18 9.49
C THR A 99 3.21 10.62 9.81
N GLN A 100 2.54 10.85 10.92
CA GLN A 100 2.48 12.13 11.63
C GLN A 100 3.57 12.14 12.70
N ARG A 101 4.08 13.34 13.00
CA ARG A 101 5.14 13.53 13.99
C ARG A 101 4.72 12.97 15.36
N ALA A 102 5.56 12.10 15.90
CA ALA A 102 5.44 11.57 17.26
C ALA A 102 6.84 11.44 17.88
N THR A 103 6.93 11.52 19.21
CA THR A 103 8.17 11.25 19.94
C THR A 103 8.09 9.85 20.50
N ILE A 104 9.02 8.99 20.11
CA ILE A 104 9.08 7.60 20.55
C ILE A 104 10.40 7.34 21.26
N LYS A 105 10.38 6.48 22.29
CA LYS A 105 11.61 5.85 22.78
C LYS A 105 12.03 4.81 21.77
N PHE A 106 13.32 4.76 21.49
CA PHE A 106 13.83 3.90 20.44
C PHE A 106 15.22 3.40 20.80
N GLU A 107 15.40 2.09 20.71
CA GLU A 107 16.67 1.44 21.02
C GLU A 107 17.50 1.22 19.75
N ARG A 108 18.79 1.58 19.80
CA ARG A 108 19.78 1.21 18.80
C ARG A 108 21.10 0.89 19.49
N PHE A 109 21.69 -0.25 19.11
CA PHE A 109 22.97 -0.72 19.62
C PHE A 109 23.04 -0.80 21.16
N GLY A 110 21.93 -1.14 21.83
CA GLY A 110 21.84 -1.19 23.29
C GLY A 110 21.62 0.17 23.97
N GLU A 111 21.47 1.25 23.22
CA GLU A 111 21.19 2.59 23.74
C GLU A 111 19.75 3.00 23.44
N ILE A 112 19.05 3.50 24.47
CA ILE A 112 17.68 3.99 24.35
C ILE A 112 17.70 5.52 24.29
N ASN A 113 17.15 6.08 23.21
CA ASN A 113 16.98 7.53 23.05
C ASN A 113 15.57 7.87 22.56
N CYS A 114 15.15 9.12 22.79
CA CYS A 114 13.91 9.64 22.20
C CYS A 114 14.19 10.12 20.78
N VAL A 115 13.45 9.61 19.80
CA VAL A 115 13.53 10.05 18.40
C VAL A 115 12.19 10.61 17.95
N SER A 116 12.24 11.59 17.04
CA SER A 116 11.04 12.14 16.42
C SER A 116 10.76 11.39 15.11
N LEU A 117 9.63 10.69 15.07
CA LEU A 117 9.10 10.13 13.83
C LEU A 117 8.81 11.31 12.88
N LYS A 118 9.34 11.25 11.66
CA LYS A 118 9.19 12.34 10.69
C LYS A 118 7.73 12.48 10.29
N ASP A 119 7.28 13.70 10.00
CA ASP A 119 5.99 13.89 9.36
C ASP A 119 6.14 13.65 7.85
N GLN A 120 5.50 12.60 7.37
CA GLN A 120 5.44 12.18 5.98
C GLN A 120 4.01 12.13 5.48
N SER A 121 3.07 12.83 6.14
CA SER A 121 1.67 12.79 5.76
C SER A 121 1.46 13.37 4.36
N ARG A 122 2.02 14.53 4.01
CA ARG A 122 1.92 15.12 2.64
C ARG A 122 0.54 14.94 1.97
N ILE A 123 -0.53 15.29 2.68
CA ILE A 123 -1.89 15.36 2.11
C ILE A 123 -1.93 16.58 1.16
N PRO A 124 -2.48 16.47 -0.06
CA PRO A 124 -3.28 15.36 -0.58
C PRO A 124 -2.52 14.27 -1.36
N MET A 125 -1.22 14.46 -1.59
CA MET A 125 -0.44 13.64 -2.52
C MET A 125 -0.43 12.16 -2.15
N SER A 126 -0.35 11.83 -0.86
CA SER A 126 -0.35 10.45 -0.39
C SER A 126 -1.64 9.69 -0.73
N LYS A 127 -2.79 10.38 -0.77
CA LYS A 127 -4.08 9.78 -1.16
C LYS A 127 -4.10 9.46 -2.66
N TYR A 128 -3.62 10.41 -3.47
CA TYR A 128 -3.45 10.20 -4.92
C TYR A 128 -2.49 9.04 -5.21
N ASP A 129 -1.34 9.00 -4.52
CA ASP A 129 -0.34 7.95 -4.74
C ASP A 129 -0.87 6.55 -4.40
N PHE A 130 -1.65 6.42 -3.32
CA PHE A 130 -2.29 5.17 -2.93
C PHE A 130 -3.28 4.65 -3.98
N TRP A 131 -4.24 5.47 -4.41
CA TRP A 131 -5.18 5.06 -5.46
C TRP A 131 -4.49 4.81 -6.80
N LYS A 132 -3.37 5.51 -7.07
CA LYS A 132 -2.50 5.23 -8.21
C LYS A 132 -1.80 3.87 -8.09
N ASP A 133 -1.45 3.41 -6.89
CA ASP A 133 -0.94 2.04 -6.67
C ASP A 133 -2.03 1.01 -7.02
N VAL A 134 -3.29 1.23 -6.58
CA VAL A 134 -4.43 0.35 -6.91
C VAL A 134 -4.60 0.20 -8.42
N ALA A 135 -4.61 1.33 -9.14
CA ALA A 135 -4.70 1.34 -10.60
C ALA A 135 -3.49 0.68 -11.28
N ARG A 136 -2.28 0.77 -10.70
CA ARG A 136 -1.09 0.07 -11.19
C ARG A 136 -1.22 -1.45 -11.05
N LEU A 137 -1.71 -1.93 -9.90
CA LEU A 137 -1.95 -3.35 -9.69
C LEU A 137 -3.03 -3.90 -10.62
N GLU A 138 -4.12 -3.14 -10.82
CA GLU A 138 -5.18 -3.49 -11.78
C GLU A 138 -4.59 -3.63 -13.19
N PHE A 139 -3.83 -2.63 -13.65
CA PHE A 139 -3.20 -2.65 -14.96
C PHE A 139 -2.28 -3.87 -15.16
N LEU A 140 -1.44 -4.18 -14.16
CA LEU A 140 -0.53 -5.32 -14.23
C LEU A 140 -1.28 -6.66 -14.27
N LYS A 141 -2.33 -6.78 -13.45
CA LYS A 141 -3.20 -7.96 -13.45
C LYS A 141 -3.85 -8.21 -14.80
N GLU A 142 -4.31 -7.15 -15.46
CA GLU A 142 -4.89 -7.24 -16.81
C GLU A 142 -3.84 -7.49 -17.89
N SER A 143 -2.57 -7.13 -17.63
CA SER A 143 -1.48 -7.26 -18.58
C SER A 143 -0.81 -8.65 -18.57
N PHE A 144 -0.89 -9.36 -17.45
CA PHE A 144 -0.19 -10.64 -17.26
C PHE A 144 -1.12 -11.71 -16.70
N GLU A 145 -1.39 -12.74 -17.49
CA GLU A 145 -2.27 -13.87 -17.10
C GLU A 145 -1.86 -14.56 -15.79
N LYS A 146 -0.55 -14.59 -15.49
CA LYS A 146 -0.01 -15.21 -14.28
C LYS A 146 -0.09 -14.32 -13.03
N VAL A 147 -0.38 -13.03 -13.19
CA VAL A 147 -0.68 -12.13 -12.07
C VAL A 147 -2.13 -12.36 -11.67
N LYS A 148 -2.35 -12.89 -10.47
CA LYS A 148 -3.69 -13.28 -10.01
C LYS A 148 -4.38 -12.25 -9.12
N GLY A 149 -3.64 -11.23 -8.69
CA GLY A 149 -4.19 -10.13 -7.91
C GLY A 149 -3.11 -9.41 -7.13
N GLY A 150 -3.55 -8.52 -6.26
CA GLY A 150 -2.64 -7.86 -5.33
C GLY A 150 -3.34 -7.05 -4.25
N LEU A 151 -2.53 -6.54 -3.34
CA LEU A 151 -2.95 -5.81 -2.15
C LEU A 151 -2.23 -4.46 -2.10
N CYS A 152 -2.99 -3.37 -2.02
CA CYS A 152 -2.46 -2.07 -1.65
C CYS A 152 -2.70 -1.85 -0.15
N ILE A 153 -1.63 -1.70 0.62
CA ILE A 153 -1.68 -1.53 2.07
C ILE A 153 -1.34 -0.09 2.39
N PHE A 154 -2.21 0.57 3.14
CA PHE A 154 -1.93 1.89 3.69
C PHE A 154 -1.86 1.80 5.20
N LEU A 155 -0.74 2.19 5.80
CA LEU A 155 -0.50 2.25 7.23
C LEU A 155 -0.17 3.69 7.64
N THR A 156 -0.74 4.18 8.72
CA THR A 156 -0.54 5.56 9.18
C THR A 156 -0.84 5.73 10.65
N ASN A 157 -0.16 6.65 11.35
CA ASN A 157 -0.60 7.15 12.67
C ASN A 157 -1.35 8.49 12.57
N ASN A 158 -1.65 8.95 11.36
CA ASN A 158 -2.43 10.15 11.10
C ASN A 158 -3.90 9.78 10.82
N GLU A 159 -4.78 10.01 11.79
CA GLU A 159 -6.23 9.71 11.66
C GLU A 159 -6.94 10.54 10.58
N THR A 160 -6.34 11.62 10.05
CA THR A 160 -6.99 12.42 9.00
C THR A 160 -7.23 11.66 7.70
N TYR A 161 -6.52 10.54 7.48
CA TYR A 161 -6.76 9.67 6.33
C TYR A 161 -8.02 8.84 6.43
N THR A 162 -8.51 8.55 7.64
CA THR A 162 -9.70 7.72 7.83
C THR A 162 -11.00 8.49 7.58
N LYS A 163 -10.89 9.81 7.43
CA LYS A 163 -12.00 10.77 7.33
C LYS A 163 -12.18 11.24 5.88
N GLY A 164 -13.42 11.54 5.52
CA GLY A 164 -13.77 12.14 4.24
C GLY A 164 -13.04 13.46 3.96
N ASP A 165 -12.82 13.74 2.68
CA ASP A 165 -12.15 14.96 2.21
C ASP A 165 -13.11 15.83 1.41
N LYS A 166 -13.13 17.13 1.69
CA LYS A 166 -13.83 18.14 0.89
C LYS A 166 -12.79 19.09 0.35
N GLY A 167 -12.42 18.94 -0.92
CA GLY A 167 -11.39 19.78 -1.51
C GLY A 167 -10.79 19.27 -2.81
N ILE A 168 -9.56 19.68 -3.08
CA ILE A 168 -8.82 19.37 -4.31
C ILE A 168 -8.65 17.87 -4.57
N SER A 169 -8.69 17.05 -3.50
CA SER A 169 -8.50 15.60 -3.47
C SER A 169 -9.73 14.79 -3.05
N GLU A 170 -10.92 15.39 -3.11
CA GLU A 170 -12.20 14.73 -2.80
C GLU A 170 -12.36 13.39 -3.56
N LYS A 171 -11.96 13.35 -4.84
CA LYS A 171 -11.95 12.14 -5.68
C LYS A 171 -10.96 11.05 -5.25
N PHE A 172 -10.10 11.34 -4.29
CA PHE A 172 -9.12 10.41 -3.74
C PHE A 172 -9.40 10.19 -2.25
N THR A 173 -10.67 10.34 -1.81
CA THR A 173 -11.02 10.09 -0.42
C THR A 173 -10.57 8.70 0.01
N MET A 174 -10.20 8.58 1.28
CA MET A 174 -9.86 7.29 1.88
C MET A 174 -10.85 6.93 2.98
N GLU A 175 -12.01 7.59 2.99
CA GLU A 175 -13.13 7.25 3.85
C GLU A 175 -13.63 5.83 3.54
N LYS A 176 -14.03 5.13 4.60
CA LYS A 176 -14.57 3.78 4.49
C LYS A 176 -15.87 3.80 3.67
N GLY A 177 -15.99 2.87 2.73
CA GLY A 177 -17.23 2.62 1.98
C GLY A 177 -17.49 3.60 0.83
N GLU A 178 -16.54 4.48 0.51
CA GLU A 178 -16.64 5.36 -0.65
C GLU A 178 -16.06 4.67 -1.90
N PRO A 179 -16.89 4.36 -2.91
CA PRO A 179 -16.44 3.66 -4.12
C PRO A 179 -15.66 4.57 -5.06
N HIS A 180 -14.64 3.99 -5.68
CA HIS A 180 -13.76 4.62 -6.66
C HIS A 180 -13.74 3.80 -7.94
N SER A 181 -14.17 4.41 -9.03
CA SER A 181 -14.10 3.86 -10.39
C SER A 181 -14.08 4.96 -11.44
N GLY A 182 -13.75 4.59 -12.68
CA GLY A 182 -13.62 5.53 -13.78
C GLY A 182 -12.44 6.49 -13.56
N GLU A 183 -12.54 7.69 -14.14
CA GLU A 183 -11.45 8.67 -14.13
C GLU A 183 -11.30 9.39 -12.77
N LEU A 184 -10.13 9.17 -12.15
CA LEU A 184 -9.66 9.86 -10.97
C LEU A 184 -8.64 10.95 -11.35
N LYS A 185 -8.92 12.18 -10.90
CA LYS A 185 -8.07 13.36 -11.15
C LYS A 185 -8.27 14.40 -10.06
N PHE A 186 -7.23 15.21 -9.82
CA PHE A 186 -7.38 16.40 -8.99
C PHE A 186 -8.39 17.37 -9.62
N LYS A 187 -9.18 18.03 -8.77
CA LYS A 187 -10.26 18.93 -9.20
C LYS A 187 -9.73 20.10 -10.03
N GLU A 188 -8.70 20.77 -9.51
CA GLU A 188 -8.13 22.01 -10.05
C GLU A 188 -6.71 22.26 -9.52
N GLY A 189 -6.06 23.33 -10.00
CA GLY A 189 -4.79 23.84 -9.51
C GLY A 189 -3.54 23.08 -10.00
N GLU A 190 -2.38 23.49 -9.48
CA GLU A 190 -1.06 22.98 -9.88
C GLU A 190 -0.93 21.46 -9.73
N LEU A 191 -1.61 20.86 -8.74
CA LEU A 191 -1.62 19.41 -8.56
C LEU A 191 -2.27 18.68 -9.73
N LYS A 192 -3.32 19.24 -10.34
CA LYS A 192 -3.96 18.68 -11.53
C LYS A 192 -3.06 18.76 -12.76
N GLU A 193 -2.30 19.84 -12.89
CA GLU A 193 -1.40 20.05 -14.03
C GLU A 193 -0.16 19.14 -13.95
N LYS A 194 0.36 18.93 -12.74
CA LYS A 194 1.59 18.15 -12.51
C LYS A 194 1.37 16.65 -12.37
N ASN A 195 0.18 16.22 -12.00
CA ASN A 195 -0.12 14.81 -11.75
C ASN A 195 -1.15 14.30 -12.75
N PRO A 196 -0.82 13.29 -13.57
CA PRO A 196 -1.74 12.77 -14.58
C PRO A 196 -2.98 12.16 -13.93
N ALA A 197 -4.12 12.31 -14.61
CA ALA A 197 -5.31 11.54 -14.32
C ALA A 197 -5.06 10.05 -14.60
N PHE A 198 -5.81 9.18 -13.93
CA PHE A 198 -5.80 7.76 -14.20
C PHE A 198 -7.19 7.17 -14.01
N SER A 199 -7.41 5.96 -14.49
CA SER A 199 -8.71 5.31 -14.43
C SER A 199 -8.64 3.97 -13.70
N LEU A 200 -9.72 3.65 -13.00
CA LEU A 200 -9.99 2.33 -12.45
C LEU A 200 -11.13 1.70 -13.26
N SER A 201 -10.91 0.47 -13.75
CA SER A 201 -11.90 -0.24 -14.57
C SER A 201 -13.01 -0.89 -13.73
N LYS A 202 -12.70 -1.20 -12.47
CA LYS A 202 -13.62 -1.76 -11.48
C LYS A 202 -13.88 -0.77 -10.35
N ASP A 203 -14.91 -1.07 -9.57
CA ASP A 203 -15.20 -0.37 -8.32
C ASP A 203 -14.31 -0.91 -7.20
N TYR A 204 -13.54 -0.01 -6.57
CA TYR A 204 -12.75 -0.29 -5.38
C TYR A 204 -13.16 0.64 -4.25
N GLN A 205 -13.10 0.15 -3.03
CA GLN A 205 -13.34 0.96 -1.84
C GLN A 205 -12.52 0.45 -0.67
N ILE A 206 -12.34 1.29 0.33
CA ILE A 206 -11.81 0.84 1.62
C ILE A 206 -12.96 0.25 2.42
N GLU A 207 -12.97 -1.08 2.58
CA GLU A 207 -14.00 -1.80 3.34
C GLU A 207 -13.92 -1.52 4.84
N LYS A 208 -12.70 -1.38 5.35
CA LYS A 208 -12.44 -1.19 6.78
C LYS A 208 -11.11 -0.49 7.02
N TRP A 209 -11.14 0.43 7.98
CA TRP A 209 -9.96 0.86 8.70
C TRP A 209 -9.82 0.00 9.96
N HIS A 210 -8.65 -0.60 10.11
CA HIS A 210 -8.24 -1.31 11.30
C HIS A 210 -7.44 -0.34 12.18
N GLU A 211 -7.73 -0.33 13.47
CA GLU A 211 -7.01 0.45 14.46
C GLU A 211 -6.20 -0.50 15.33
N LEU A 212 -4.94 -0.16 15.55
CA LEU A 212 -4.01 -0.87 16.44
C LEU A 212 -3.38 0.17 17.36
N THR A 213 -3.46 -0.05 18.66
CA THR A 213 -2.80 0.84 19.64
C THR A 213 -1.54 0.17 20.14
N ASN A 214 -0.41 0.82 19.93
CA ASN A 214 0.84 0.39 20.51
C ASN A 214 0.88 0.81 21.99
N GLU A 215 0.72 -0.14 22.90
CA GLU A 215 0.59 0.14 24.33
C GLU A 215 1.87 0.69 24.96
N GLU A 216 3.05 0.42 24.39
CA GLU A 216 4.32 0.94 24.90
C GLU A 216 4.52 2.42 24.55
N THR A 217 4.21 2.79 23.30
CA THR A 217 4.42 4.14 22.77
C THR A 217 3.18 5.02 22.85
N LYS A 218 2.01 4.43 23.12
CA LYS A 218 0.68 5.06 23.07
C LYS A 218 0.31 5.66 21.71
N ILE A 219 0.97 5.20 20.64
CA ILE A 219 0.64 5.62 19.27
C ILE A 219 -0.49 4.73 18.75
N ALA A 220 -1.55 5.39 18.27
CA ALA A 220 -2.59 4.73 17.48
C ALA A 220 -2.18 4.67 16.02
N PHE A 221 -2.16 3.47 15.46
CA PHE A 221 -1.98 3.20 14.05
C PHE A 221 -3.32 2.81 13.42
N HIS A 222 -3.49 3.25 12.17
CA HIS A 222 -4.62 2.93 11.32
C HIS A 222 -4.08 2.29 10.06
N TYR A 223 -4.68 1.18 9.64
CA TYR A 223 -4.39 0.62 8.34
C TYR A 223 -5.63 0.16 7.58
N CYS A 224 -5.51 0.16 6.26
CA CYS A 224 -6.47 -0.45 5.36
C CYS A 224 -5.75 -1.27 4.29
N ILE A 225 -6.48 -2.22 3.71
CA ILE A 225 -6.01 -3.04 2.61
C ILE A 225 -7.07 -2.96 1.51
N VAL A 226 -6.67 -2.50 0.32
CA VAL A 226 -7.50 -2.54 -0.88
C VAL A 226 -7.02 -3.70 -1.74
N ARG A 227 -7.95 -4.59 -2.08
CA ARG A 227 -7.67 -5.79 -2.85
C ARG A 227 -7.98 -5.57 -4.34
N VAL A 228 -7.12 -6.10 -5.20
CA VAL A 228 -7.29 -6.14 -6.66
C VAL A 228 -7.40 -7.58 -7.13
N ASP A 229 -8.63 -8.01 -7.43
CA ASP A 229 -9.02 -9.38 -7.83
C ASP A 229 -9.41 -9.57 -9.30
#